data_AF-A0A2U3DQ22-F1
#
_entry.id   AF-A0A2U3DQ22-F1
#
_cell.length_a   1.000
_cell.length_b   1.000
_cell.length_c   1.000
_cell.angle_alpha   90.00
_cell.angle_beta   90.00
_cell.angle_gamma   90.00
#
_symmetry.space_group_name_H-M   'P 1'
#
loop_
_entity.id
_entity.type
_entity.pdbx_description
1 polymer ?
#
loop_
_entity_poly.entity_id
_entity_poly.type
_entity_poly.pdbx_seq_one_letter_code
_entity_poly.pdbx_strand_id
1 'polypeptide(L)'
;MAREQSLQFIIANADDFEPTPTRPHGPTVPPSEKRKRWEPIVRKLLAEKFPQTEQDWDRILCTQDDVERTLQTLVLSHLSPARMAALSWKDLFSECAEHFQRLAREKAGENLIELFKLAVIGLSEVAIKEGVARDEIYEYLRHCLGHYSRSGQQLGDETLRKTVKATREGIQFVERFVNILGPRSNELPLHVASWTTVFLSYTAECGQYIEQHKSSVYRPKRQLQSGCLPRKIRDIFLSDQMLACQSRLGVNFPTSSSLQACDRFSSAPRQRASTRLYALGYRTIELQQVAISDIMTDILITRPTQRAQGLYSYGLPQACVEYFEAAIREKAVKLNTLPSMQGVTLENLLTLPAEAFRSEVGTATWPTLGGALLLPLTNETVDVKLLDRCTETARRSAWHSNQVMYLEHEGLAAINGSIHYIYAPIDLPG
;
A
#
# COMPACT_ATOMS: atom_id res chain seq x y z
N MET A 1 -3.38 -6.79 -41.58
CA MET A 1 -4.52 -7.00 -40.67
C MET A 1 -4.03 -7.88 -39.53
N ALA A 2 -3.71 -7.29 -38.39
CA ALA A 2 -3.23 -8.02 -37.21
C ALA A 2 -4.43 -8.73 -36.57
N ARG A 3 -4.33 -10.06 -36.40
CA ARG A 3 -5.32 -10.84 -35.64
C ARG A 3 -5.11 -10.52 -34.16
N GLU A 4 -6.11 -9.94 -33.50
CA GLU A 4 -6.21 -9.96 -32.04
C GLU A 4 -6.28 -11.43 -31.60
N GLN A 5 -5.16 -11.97 -31.10
CA GLN A 5 -5.18 -13.22 -30.37
C GLN A 5 -5.76 -12.94 -28.99
N SER A 6 -7.01 -13.35 -28.78
CA SER A 6 -7.66 -13.33 -27.47
C SER A 6 -6.91 -14.28 -26.53
N LEU A 7 -6.35 -13.75 -25.43
CA LEU A 7 -5.82 -14.54 -24.32
C LEU A 7 -6.87 -15.58 -23.87
N GLN A 8 -6.57 -16.86 -24.00
CA GLN A 8 -7.46 -17.94 -23.58
C GLN A 8 -7.23 -18.24 -22.10
N PHE A 9 -8.18 -17.85 -21.26
CA PHE A 9 -8.23 -18.21 -19.85
C PHE A 9 -9.18 -19.39 -19.66
N ILE A 10 -8.72 -20.45 -18.97
CA ILE A 10 -9.61 -21.47 -18.42
C ILE A 10 -9.87 -21.08 -16.97
N ILE A 11 -11.10 -20.66 -16.67
CA ILE A 11 -11.50 -20.18 -15.34
C ILE A 11 -12.44 -21.23 -14.79
N ALA A 12 -12.00 -21.92 -13.73
CA ALA A 12 -12.81 -22.86 -13.01
C ALA A 12 -13.29 -22.22 -11.71
N ASN A 13 -14.59 -22.31 -11.43
CA ASN A 13 -15.15 -22.05 -10.11
C ASN A 13 -14.70 -23.19 -9.19
N ALA A 14 -13.99 -22.87 -8.11
CA ALA A 14 -13.67 -23.84 -7.08
C ALA A 14 -14.79 -23.86 -6.03
N ASP A 15 -15.92 -24.46 -6.38
CA ASP A 15 -16.82 -25.03 -5.38
C ASP A 15 -16.29 -26.42 -5.03
N ASP A 16 -16.38 -26.76 -3.74
CA ASP A 16 -15.78 -27.90 -3.03
C ASP A 16 -14.34 -27.66 -2.56
N PHE A 17 -14.17 -27.49 -1.23
CA PHE A 17 -13.16 -28.17 -0.39
C PHE A 17 -13.38 -27.73 1.07
N GLU A 18 -13.77 -28.68 1.93
CA GLU A 18 -14.09 -28.48 3.35
C GLU A 18 -12.92 -27.98 4.21
N PRO A 19 -13.18 -27.25 5.32
CA PRO A 19 -12.19 -26.93 6.34
C PRO A 19 -12.02 -28.10 7.33
N THR A 20 -10.84 -28.71 7.38
CA THR A 20 -10.47 -29.71 8.43
C THR A 20 -9.76 -29.04 9.64
N PRO A 21 -9.71 -29.68 10.83
CA PRO A 21 -10.00 -29.03 12.11
C PRO A 21 -8.75 -28.68 12.93
N THR A 22 -8.93 -27.69 13.80
CA THR A 22 -7.97 -27.21 14.80
C THR A 22 -7.64 -28.29 15.85
N ARG A 23 -6.36 -28.59 16.07
CA ARG A 23 -5.87 -29.41 17.20
C ARG A 23 -5.70 -28.54 18.48
N PRO A 24 -5.87 -29.10 19.68
CA PRO A 24 -6.01 -28.33 20.92
C PRO A 24 -4.66 -27.90 21.51
N HIS A 25 -4.65 -26.69 22.09
CA HIS A 25 -3.55 -26.12 22.85
C HIS A 25 -3.40 -26.80 24.22
N GLY A 26 -2.16 -27.18 24.56
CA GLY A 26 -1.75 -27.47 25.94
C GLY A 26 -1.61 -26.18 26.78
N PRO A 27 -1.64 -26.28 28.12
CA PRO A 27 -1.86 -25.15 29.01
C PRO A 27 -0.57 -24.35 29.22
N THR A 28 -0.59 -23.08 28.84
CA THR A 28 0.46 -22.12 29.20
C THR A 28 -0.06 -21.21 30.32
N VAL A 29 0.68 -21.22 31.42
CA VAL A 29 0.53 -20.47 32.68
C VAL A 29 0.11 -19.00 32.46
N PRO A 30 -0.79 -18.42 33.30
CA PRO A 30 -1.40 -17.12 33.06
C PRO A 30 -0.40 -15.98 33.31
N PRO A 31 -0.26 -15.00 32.40
CA PRO A 31 0.41 -13.75 32.70
C PRO A 31 -0.50 -12.90 33.59
N SER A 32 0.04 -12.52 34.75
CA SER A 32 -0.55 -11.65 35.76
C SER A 32 -1.39 -10.48 35.21
N GLU A 33 -2.53 -10.27 35.88
CA GLU A 33 -3.59 -9.27 35.71
C GLU A 33 -3.13 -7.80 35.59
N LYS A 34 -2.40 -7.43 34.53
CA LYS A 34 -2.51 -6.07 34.00
C LYS A 34 -3.83 -6.01 33.25
N ARG A 35 -4.93 -5.74 33.98
CA ARG A 35 -6.29 -5.53 33.43
C ARG A 35 -6.20 -4.94 32.02
N LYS A 36 -6.77 -5.64 31.04
CA LYS A 36 -6.81 -5.28 29.61
C LYS A 36 -7.44 -3.89 29.43
N ARG A 37 -6.67 -2.81 29.66
CA ARG A 37 -7.17 -1.42 29.61
C ARG A 37 -7.77 -1.07 28.24
N TRP A 38 -7.35 -1.79 27.20
CA TRP A 38 -7.86 -1.65 25.83
C TRP A 38 -9.26 -2.26 25.65
N GLU A 39 -9.60 -3.33 26.36
CA GLU A 39 -10.83 -4.12 26.14
C GLU A 39 -12.12 -3.31 26.28
N PRO A 40 -12.35 -2.53 27.36
CA PRO A 40 -13.57 -1.73 27.46
C PRO A 40 -13.61 -0.60 26.41
N ILE A 41 -12.46 -0.06 26.01
CA ILE A 41 -12.36 1.01 25.01
C ILE A 41 -12.80 0.48 23.64
N VAL A 42 -12.29 -0.68 23.25
CA VAL A 42 -12.53 -1.29 21.94
C VAL A 42 -13.93 -1.91 21.86
N ARG A 43 -14.40 -2.55 22.94
CA ARG A 43 -15.80 -3.01 23.02
C ARG A 43 -16.78 -1.87 22.82
N LYS A 44 -16.57 -0.76 23.54
CA LYS A 44 -17.39 0.45 23.40
C LYS A 44 -17.27 1.05 22.00
N LEU A 45 -16.07 1.05 21.42
CA LEU A 45 -15.85 1.54 20.07
C LEU A 45 -16.69 0.76 19.04
N LEU A 46 -16.58 -0.57 19.03
CA LEU A 46 -17.25 -1.43 18.06
C LEU A 46 -18.77 -1.47 18.26
N ALA A 47 -19.23 -1.48 19.50
CA ALA A 47 -20.66 -1.61 19.82
C ALA A 47 -21.43 -0.29 19.79
N GLU A 48 -20.79 0.84 20.16
CA GLU A 48 -21.51 2.11 20.38
C GLU A 48 -21.02 3.27 19.51
N LYS A 49 -19.75 3.26 19.06
CA LYS A 49 -19.16 4.42 18.37
C LYS A 49 -19.09 4.24 16.88
N PHE A 50 -18.89 3.02 16.40
CA PHE A 50 -18.97 2.74 14.98
C PHE A 50 -20.41 2.91 14.49
N PRO A 51 -20.60 3.36 13.24
CA PRO A 51 -21.93 3.40 12.65
C PRO A 51 -22.61 2.03 12.72
N GLN A 52 -23.82 1.97 13.28
CA GLN A 52 -24.57 0.72 13.47
C GLN A 52 -25.69 0.55 12.42
N THR A 53 -25.95 1.59 11.64
CA THR A 53 -27.00 1.64 10.61
C THR A 53 -26.54 2.43 9.39
N GLU A 54 -27.23 2.26 8.25
CA GLU A 54 -26.97 3.09 7.04
C GLU A 54 -27.13 4.58 7.34
N GLN A 55 -28.10 4.94 8.19
CA GLN A 55 -28.32 6.33 8.57
C GLN A 55 -27.13 6.89 9.37
N ASP A 56 -26.49 6.09 10.23
CA ASP A 56 -25.31 6.54 10.98
C ASP A 56 -24.12 6.82 10.05
N TRP A 57 -23.97 6.02 8.99
CA TRP A 57 -22.99 6.25 7.92
C TRP A 57 -23.32 7.52 7.13
N ASP A 58 -24.58 7.70 6.76
CA ASP A 58 -25.04 8.84 5.95
C ASP A 58 -25.11 10.17 6.74
N ARG A 59 -24.96 10.16 8.08
CA ARG A 59 -24.95 11.38 8.91
C ARG A 59 -23.82 12.35 8.57
N ILE A 60 -22.68 11.83 8.12
CA ILE A 60 -21.49 12.64 7.84
C ILE A 60 -21.24 12.71 6.34
N LEU A 61 -21.23 11.55 5.69
CA LEU A 61 -20.99 11.43 4.25
C LEU A 61 -22.15 10.65 3.63
N CYS A 62 -23.09 11.38 3.04
CA CYS A 62 -24.27 10.81 2.40
C CYS A 62 -24.03 10.60 0.89
N THR A 63 -23.34 11.55 0.27
CA THR A 63 -23.12 11.62 -1.18
C THR A 63 -21.64 11.68 -1.55
N GLN A 64 -21.33 11.42 -2.81
CA GLN A 64 -19.96 11.57 -3.33
C GLN A 64 -19.49 13.04 -3.25
N ASP A 65 -20.40 14.00 -3.45
CA ASP A 65 -20.13 15.43 -3.28
C ASP A 65 -19.71 15.76 -1.85
N ASP A 66 -20.26 15.08 -0.83
CA ASP A 66 -19.85 15.27 0.56
C ASP A 66 -18.42 14.77 0.80
N VAL A 67 -18.04 13.67 0.17
CA VAL A 67 -16.66 13.14 0.20
C VAL A 67 -15.71 14.14 -0.46
N GLU A 68 -16.06 14.66 -1.62
CA GLU A 68 -15.25 15.65 -2.35
C GLU A 68 -15.11 16.96 -1.59
N ARG A 69 -16.21 17.46 -0.99
CA ARG A 69 -16.17 18.66 -0.15
C ARG A 69 -15.28 18.46 1.08
N THR A 70 -15.42 17.32 1.75
CA THR A 70 -14.56 16.94 2.89
C THR A 70 -13.09 16.91 2.51
N LEU A 71 -12.78 16.31 1.35
CA LEU A 71 -11.43 16.31 0.79
C LEU A 71 -10.94 17.72 0.50
N GLN A 72 -11.72 18.55 -0.19
CA GLN A 72 -11.37 19.94 -0.49
C GLN A 72 -11.06 20.75 0.77
N THR A 73 -11.77 20.50 1.87
CA THR A 73 -11.51 21.14 3.16
C THR A 73 -10.22 20.64 3.83
N LEU A 74 -9.87 19.37 3.67
CA LEU A 74 -8.61 18.81 4.18
C LEU A 74 -7.38 19.24 3.38
N VAL A 75 -7.55 19.65 2.13
CA VAL A 75 -6.47 20.14 1.27
C VAL A 75 -6.01 21.53 1.70
N LEU A 76 -4.71 21.80 1.55
CA LEU A 76 -4.16 23.16 1.54
C LEU A 76 -4.56 23.89 0.24
N SER A 77 -5.87 24.10 0.05
CA SER A 77 -6.47 24.58 -1.20
C SER A 77 -6.00 25.98 -1.63
N HIS A 78 -5.40 26.75 -0.70
CA HIS A 78 -4.78 28.04 -0.99
C HIS A 78 -3.40 27.92 -1.68
N LEU A 79 -2.83 26.72 -1.75
CA LEU A 79 -1.56 26.46 -2.41
C LEU A 79 -1.81 25.80 -3.76
N SER A 80 -1.20 26.36 -4.82
CA SER A 80 -1.18 25.69 -6.12
C SER A 80 -0.27 24.46 -6.07
N PRO A 81 -0.51 23.43 -6.92
CA PRO A 81 0.36 22.25 -6.98
C PRO A 81 1.85 22.58 -7.18
N ALA A 82 2.15 23.57 -8.03
CA ALA A 82 3.51 24.03 -8.28
C ALA A 82 4.14 24.70 -7.04
N ARG A 83 3.35 25.46 -6.27
CA ARG A 83 3.83 26.07 -5.03
C ARG A 83 4.07 25.01 -3.97
N MET A 84 3.14 24.05 -3.80
CA MET A 84 3.33 22.92 -2.88
C MET A 84 4.59 22.14 -3.19
N ALA A 85 4.87 21.89 -4.48
CA ALA A 85 6.06 21.16 -4.92
C ALA A 85 7.39 21.88 -4.67
N ALA A 86 7.36 23.19 -4.46
CA ALA A 86 8.54 24.00 -4.19
C ALA A 86 8.80 24.24 -2.69
N LEU A 87 7.87 23.82 -1.80
CA LEU A 87 8.02 24.03 -0.37
C LEU A 87 9.08 23.09 0.21
N SER A 88 9.90 23.62 1.12
CA SER A 88 10.68 22.77 2.00
C SER A 88 9.75 22.02 2.97
N TRP A 89 10.25 20.92 3.56
CA TRP A 89 9.52 20.21 4.60
C TRP A 89 9.08 21.13 5.74
N LYS A 90 9.97 22.01 6.20
CA LYS A 90 9.68 23.01 7.23
C LYS A 90 8.51 23.92 6.85
N ASP A 91 8.51 24.43 5.62
CA ASP A 91 7.47 25.35 5.15
C ASP A 91 6.13 24.62 4.96
N LEU A 92 6.16 23.37 4.49
CA LEU A 92 4.96 22.55 4.36
C LEU A 92 4.29 22.28 5.71
N PHE A 93 5.06 21.94 6.74
CA PHE A 93 4.53 21.79 8.10
C PHE A 93 4.03 23.13 8.65
N SER A 94 4.70 24.25 8.34
CA SER A 94 4.22 25.58 8.74
C SER A 94 2.87 25.91 8.10
N GLU A 95 2.66 25.58 6.82
CA GLU A 95 1.37 25.72 6.13
C GLU A 95 0.30 24.79 6.73
N CYS A 96 0.67 23.58 7.16
CA CYS A 96 -0.23 22.69 7.89
C CYS A 96 -0.68 23.29 9.24
N ALA A 97 0.25 23.93 9.98
CA ALA A 97 -0.05 24.61 11.23
C ALA A 97 -1.06 25.75 11.03
N GLU A 98 -0.87 26.56 9.99
CA GLU A 98 -1.82 27.61 9.60
C GLU A 98 -3.18 27.02 9.19
N HIS A 99 -3.18 25.90 8.48
CA HIS A 99 -4.42 25.23 8.08
C HIS A 99 -5.23 24.70 9.28
N PHE A 100 -4.57 24.15 10.31
CA PHE A 100 -5.25 23.80 11.57
C PHE A 100 -5.99 24.99 12.16
N GLN A 101 -5.37 26.19 12.15
CA GLN A 101 -6.01 27.40 12.67
C GLN A 101 -7.22 27.81 11.82
N ARG A 102 -7.13 27.67 10.49
CA ARG A 102 -8.26 27.97 9.60
C ARG A 102 -9.42 27.01 9.83
N LEU A 103 -9.15 25.70 9.86
CA LEU A 103 -10.16 24.69 10.17
C LEU A 103 -10.85 24.96 11.52
N ALA A 104 -10.07 25.34 12.54
CA ALA A 104 -10.61 25.69 13.85
C ALA A 104 -11.49 26.97 13.81
N ARG A 105 -11.08 28.01 13.06
CA ARG A 105 -11.82 29.27 12.91
C ARG A 105 -13.12 29.11 12.12
N GLU A 106 -13.09 28.28 11.08
CA GLU A 106 -14.24 27.96 10.23
C GLU A 106 -15.24 27.02 10.92
N LYS A 107 -14.99 26.65 12.19
CA LYS A 107 -15.78 25.69 12.96
C LYS A 107 -15.95 24.36 12.22
N ALA A 108 -14.89 23.92 11.53
CA ALA A 108 -14.85 22.57 11.00
C ALA A 108 -15.15 21.57 12.12
N GLY A 109 -15.92 20.53 11.81
CA GLY A 109 -16.29 19.51 12.79
C GLY A 109 -15.05 18.93 13.47
N GLU A 110 -15.12 18.66 14.78
CA GLU A 110 -13.96 18.18 15.57
C GLU A 110 -13.30 16.95 14.95
N ASN A 111 -14.08 16.05 14.36
CA ASN A 111 -13.60 14.84 13.71
C ASN A 111 -12.82 15.12 12.41
N LEU A 112 -13.15 16.21 11.69
CA LEU A 112 -12.40 16.62 10.51
C LEU A 112 -11.01 17.13 10.89
N ILE A 113 -10.93 17.90 11.98
CA ILE A 113 -9.66 18.40 12.49
C ILE A 113 -8.79 17.24 13.02
N GLU A 114 -9.41 16.26 13.71
CA GLU A 114 -8.71 15.06 14.15
C GLU A 114 -8.22 14.23 12.95
N LEU A 115 -9.02 14.08 11.89
CA LEU A 115 -8.58 13.43 10.64
C LEU A 115 -7.40 14.17 10.01
N PHE A 116 -7.44 15.51 9.92
CA PHE A 116 -6.31 16.30 9.44
C PHE A 116 -5.06 16.12 10.32
N LYS A 117 -5.22 16.00 11.64
CA LYS A 117 -4.13 15.65 12.56
C LYS A 117 -3.52 14.29 12.29
N LEU A 118 -4.33 13.26 12.10
CA LEU A 118 -3.81 11.94 11.72
C LEU A 118 -3.03 12.01 10.40
N ALA A 119 -3.51 12.82 9.46
CA ALA A 119 -2.87 13.04 8.18
C ALA A 119 -1.50 13.75 8.29
N VAL A 120 -1.38 14.80 9.09
CA VAL A 120 -0.10 15.49 9.35
C VAL A 120 0.89 14.58 10.08
N ILE A 121 0.41 13.72 10.98
CA ILE A 121 1.26 12.68 11.59
C ILE A 121 1.73 11.67 10.53
N GLY A 122 0.84 11.24 9.62
CA GLY A 122 1.22 10.40 8.48
C GLY A 122 2.27 11.05 7.58
N LEU A 123 2.14 12.36 7.31
CA LEU A 123 3.10 13.14 6.52
C LEU A 123 4.51 13.12 7.14
N SER A 124 4.60 13.14 8.47
CA SER A 124 5.87 13.06 9.19
C SER A 124 6.65 11.78 8.91
N GLU A 125 5.96 10.65 8.75
CA GLU A 125 6.59 9.37 8.40
C GLU A 125 7.13 9.39 6.97
N VAL A 126 6.50 10.13 6.06
CA VAL A 126 7.03 10.30 4.70
C VAL A 126 8.28 11.15 4.70
N ALA A 127 8.26 12.29 5.41
CA ALA A 127 9.43 13.16 5.52
C ALA A 127 10.65 12.45 6.12
N ILE A 128 10.44 11.59 7.11
CA ILE A 128 11.49 10.74 7.70
C ILE A 128 12.03 9.75 6.65
N LYS A 129 11.16 9.14 5.83
CA LYS A 129 11.58 8.21 4.76
C LYS A 129 12.36 8.91 3.65
N GLU A 130 12.07 10.18 3.39
CA GLU A 130 12.80 11.03 2.43
C GLU A 130 14.11 11.60 2.99
N GLY A 131 14.49 11.24 4.22
CA GLY A 131 15.80 11.52 4.78
C GLY A 131 15.86 12.72 5.72
N VAL A 132 14.74 13.35 6.07
CA VAL A 132 14.73 14.39 7.10
C VAL A 132 15.00 13.77 8.48
N ALA A 133 15.85 14.43 9.28
CA ALA A 133 16.18 13.95 10.61
C ALA A 133 14.93 13.89 11.50
N ARG A 134 14.78 12.80 12.26
CA ARG A 134 13.61 12.59 13.12
C ARG A 134 13.40 13.75 14.10
N ASP A 135 14.47 14.27 14.68
CA ASP A 135 14.37 15.35 15.67
C ASP A 135 13.82 16.65 15.05
N GLU A 136 14.21 16.97 13.81
CA GLU A 136 13.65 18.10 13.05
C GLU A 136 12.15 17.90 12.77
N ILE A 137 11.75 16.70 12.37
CA ILE A 137 10.34 16.37 12.14
C ILE A 137 9.51 16.47 13.42
N TYR A 138 10.05 16.01 14.56
CA TYR A 138 9.38 16.18 15.84
C TYR A 138 9.26 17.65 16.24
N GLU A 139 10.24 18.50 15.92
CA GLU A 139 10.10 19.96 16.06
C GLU A 139 8.97 20.53 15.21
N TYR A 140 8.88 20.14 13.94
CA TYR A 140 7.80 20.58 13.06
C TYR A 140 6.43 20.12 13.56
N LEU A 141 6.32 18.88 14.00
CA LEU A 141 5.09 18.35 14.59
C LEU A 141 4.71 19.07 15.88
N ARG A 142 5.66 19.40 16.76
CA ARG A 142 5.38 20.20 17.96
C ARG A 142 4.80 21.56 17.59
N HIS A 143 5.36 22.22 16.58
CA HIS A 143 4.84 23.48 16.08
C HIS A 143 3.42 23.33 15.51
N CYS A 144 3.18 22.33 14.66
CA CYS A 144 1.88 22.09 14.04
C CYS A 144 0.78 21.75 15.06
N LEU A 145 1.08 20.82 15.97
CA LEU A 145 0.10 20.27 16.90
C LEU A 145 -0.01 21.08 18.21
N GLY A 146 0.98 21.93 18.49
CA GLY A 146 1.00 22.80 19.67
C GLY A 146 -0.20 23.75 19.69
N HIS A 147 -0.62 24.28 18.54
CA HIS A 147 -1.78 25.16 18.42
C HIS A 147 -3.14 24.46 18.63
N TYR A 148 -3.19 23.14 18.52
CA TYR A 148 -4.42 22.35 18.69
C TYR A 148 -4.65 21.87 20.13
N SER A 149 -3.63 21.94 20.98
CA SER A 149 -3.71 21.46 22.36
C SER A 149 -4.60 22.39 23.21
N ARG A 150 -5.89 22.03 23.33
CA ARG A 150 -6.92 22.76 24.11
C ARG A 150 -6.53 23.08 25.56
N SER A 151 -5.51 22.42 26.12
CA SER A 151 -5.10 22.57 27.52
C SER A 151 -3.92 23.54 27.75
N GLY A 152 -3.34 24.16 26.72
CA GLY A 152 -2.15 25.02 26.89
C GLY A 152 -0.90 24.28 27.40
N GLN A 153 -0.98 22.96 27.59
CA GLN A 153 0.17 22.11 27.89
C GLN A 153 0.96 21.92 26.61
N GLN A 154 2.24 22.30 26.63
CA GLN A 154 3.18 21.93 25.57
C GLN A 154 3.17 20.40 25.42
N LEU A 155 3.03 19.92 24.18
CA LEU A 155 3.14 18.50 23.88
C LEU A 155 4.57 18.05 24.24
N GLY A 156 4.73 17.39 25.38
CA GLY A 156 6.03 16.85 25.79
C GLY A 156 6.53 15.80 24.79
N ASP A 157 7.85 15.73 24.60
CA ASP A 157 8.52 14.84 23.63
C ASP A 157 8.07 13.39 23.72
N GLU A 158 7.90 12.89 24.94
CA GLU A 158 7.45 11.53 25.19
C GLU A 158 5.99 11.31 24.75
N THR A 159 5.12 12.29 24.96
CA THR A 159 3.71 12.24 24.54
C THR A 159 3.61 12.32 23.03
N LEU A 160 4.41 13.16 22.38
CA LEU A 160 4.44 13.29 20.93
C LEU A 160 4.95 12.00 20.28
N ARG A 161 6.06 11.44 20.76
CA ARG A 161 6.62 10.16 20.27
C ARG A 161 5.61 9.02 20.43
N LYS A 162 4.94 8.95 21.59
CA LYS A 162 3.85 7.97 21.81
C LYS A 162 2.70 8.17 20.83
N THR A 163 2.29 9.41 20.57
CA THR A 163 1.19 9.74 19.65
C THR A 163 1.53 9.37 18.22
N VAL A 164 2.73 9.69 17.73
CA VAL A 164 3.20 9.33 16.39
C VAL A 164 3.25 7.80 16.25
N LYS A 165 3.89 7.11 17.20
CA LYS A 165 3.95 5.65 17.21
C LYS A 165 2.55 5.01 17.21
N ALA A 166 1.68 5.47 18.10
CA ALA A 166 0.33 4.96 18.22
C ALA A 166 -0.49 5.21 16.96
N THR A 167 -0.37 6.39 16.35
CA THR A 167 -1.06 6.72 15.09
C THR A 167 -0.61 5.81 13.96
N ARG A 168 0.70 5.55 13.84
CA ARG A 168 1.25 4.62 12.84
C ARG A 168 0.68 3.20 13.01
N GLU A 169 0.64 2.70 14.24
CA GLU A 169 0.06 1.39 14.55
C GLU A 169 -1.47 1.39 14.41
N GLY A 170 -2.11 2.53 14.67
CA GLY A 170 -3.55 2.76 14.57
C GLY A 170 -4.08 2.87 13.14
N ILE A 171 -3.26 3.29 12.19
CA ILE A 171 -3.64 3.23 10.76
C ILE A 171 -3.87 1.77 10.35
N GLN A 172 -3.04 0.84 10.82
CA GLN A 172 -3.25 -0.60 10.60
C GLN A 172 -4.55 -1.11 11.24
N PHE A 173 -5.00 -0.49 12.32
CA PHE A 173 -6.31 -0.81 12.91
C PHE A 173 -7.44 -0.46 11.91
N VAL A 174 -7.39 0.69 11.24
CA VAL A 174 -8.42 1.10 10.26
C VAL A 174 -8.38 0.19 9.03
N GLU A 175 -7.18 -0.16 8.55
CA GLU A 175 -6.98 -1.07 7.42
C GLU A 175 -7.61 -2.45 7.64
N ARG A 176 -7.63 -2.96 8.88
CA ARG A 176 -8.27 -4.25 9.21
C ARG A 176 -9.77 -4.29 8.96
N PHE A 177 -10.43 -3.14 8.81
CA PHE A 177 -11.85 -3.07 8.48
C PHE A 177 -12.12 -2.96 6.98
N VAL A 178 -11.09 -2.78 6.14
CA VAL A 178 -11.24 -2.65 4.68
C VAL A 178 -11.93 -3.88 4.08
N ASN A 179 -11.62 -5.08 4.59
CA ASN A 179 -12.22 -6.32 4.10
C ASN A 179 -13.72 -6.46 4.42
N ILE A 180 -14.27 -5.66 5.35
CA ILE A 180 -15.67 -5.71 5.78
C ILE A 180 -16.43 -4.47 5.30
N LEU A 181 -15.88 -3.30 5.54
CA LEU A 181 -16.49 -2.00 5.24
C LEU A 181 -16.14 -1.51 3.83
N GLY A 182 -15.22 -2.18 3.13
CA GLY A 182 -14.74 -1.75 1.83
C GLY A 182 -14.08 -0.36 1.91
N PRO A 183 -14.18 0.45 0.85
CA PRO A 183 -13.59 1.80 0.80
C PRO A 183 -14.08 2.75 1.91
N ARG A 184 -15.24 2.48 2.52
CA ARG A 184 -15.81 3.30 3.58
C ARG A 184 -15.12 3.13 4.94
N SER A 185 -14.21 2.16 5.10
CA SER A 185 -13.36 2.06 6.30
C SER A 185 -12.57 3.34 6.57
N ASN A 186 -12.21 4.08 5.52
CA ASN A 186 -11.46 5.34 5.62
C ASN A 186 -12.29 6.51 6.16
N GLU A 187 -13.60 6.35 6.28
CA GLU A 187 -14.48 7.35 6.89
C GLU A 187 -14.56 7.17 8.42
N LEU A 188 -14.11 6.02 8.97
CA LEU A 188 -14.14 5.76 10.42
C LEU A 188 -13.53 6.90 11.26
N PRO A 189 -12.37 7.49 10.86
CA PRO A 189 -11.85 8.75 11.41
C PRO A 189 -12.86 9.88 11.62
N LEU A 190 -13.85 10.00 10.73
CA LEU A 190 -14.87 11.04 10.76
C LEU A 190 -16.02 10.71 11.72
N HIS A 191 -16.31 9.44 11.98
CA HIS A 191 -17.45 9.02 12.80
C HIS A 191 -17.13 8.93 14.30
N VAL A 192 -15.87 8.68 14.66
CA VAL A 192 -15.47 8.52 16.06
C VAL A 192 -14.58 9.68 16.50
N ALA A 193 -14.96 10.32 17.59
CA ALA A 193 -14.11 11.32 18.23
C ALA A 193 -12.91 10.67 18.93
N SER A 194 -11.76 11.37 18.93
CA SER A 194 -10.57 10.99 19.70
C SER A 194 -9.91 9.67 19.29
N TRP A 195 -9.72 9.46 17.98
CA TRP A 195 -8.95 8.32 17.44
C TRP A 195 -7.56 8.18 18.05
N THR A 196 -6.91 9.30 18.38
CA THR A 196 -5.62 9.26 19.10
C THR A 196 -5.70 8.43 20.40
N THR A 197 -6.79 8.52 21.16
CA THR A 197 -6.99 7.75 22.40
C THR A 197 -7.19 6.26 22.12
N VAL A 198 -7.95 5.94 21.07
CA VAL A 198 -8.13 4.57 20.59
C VAL A 198 -6.77 3.97 20.22
N PHE A 199 -5.99 4.70 19.43
CA PHE A 199 -4.67 4.29 18.95
C PHE A 199 -3.66 4.14 20.08
N LEU A 200 -3.63 5.04 21.06
CA LEU A 200 -2.76 4.92 22.23
C LEU A 200 -3.04 3.68 23.09
N SER A 201 -4.25 3.13 22.98
CA SER A 201 -4.66 1.92 23.69
C SER A 201 -4.53 0.66 22.83
N TYR A 202 -4.07 0.78 21.58
CA TYR A 202 -3.95 -0.34 20.67
C TYR A 202 -2.78 -1.26 21.06
N THR A 203 -3.04 -2.57 21.06
CA THR A 203 -2.08 -3.64 21.38
C THR A 203 -2.27 -4.81 20.43
N ALA A 204 -1.33 -5.75 20.39
CA ALA A 204 -1.48 -6.97 19.58
C ALA A 204 -2.72 -7.80 19.97
N GLU A 205 -3.02 -7.89 21.27
CA GLU A 205 -4.23 -8.57 21.79
C GLU A 205 -5.51 -7.88 21.33
N CYS A 206 -5.52 -6.54 21.32
CA CYS A 206 -6.61 -5.75 20.77
C CYS A 206 -6.83 -6.09 19.29
N GLY A 207 -5.74 -6.20 18.52
CA GLY A 207 -5.77 -6.66 17.13
C GLY A 207 -6.47 -8.01 16.96
N GLN A 208 -6.15 -9.01 17.79
CA GLN A 208 -6.80 -10.32 17.74
C GLN A 208 -8.29 -10.25 18.10
N TYR A 209 -8.63 -9.46 19.12
CA TYR A 209 -10.03 -9.26 19.51
C TYR A 209 -10.84 -8.63 18.38
N ILE A 210 -10.30 -7.61 17.72
CA ILE A 210 -10.95 -6.98 16.57
C ILE A 210 -11.19 -7.99 15.47
N GLU A 211 -10.21 -8.82 15.09
CA GLU A 211 -10.39 -9.83 14.06
C GLU A 211 -11.55 -10.79 14.35
N GLN A 212 -11.75 -11.14 15.63
CA GLN A 212 -12.85 -12.00 16.05
C GLN A 212 -14.22 -11.31 16.03
N HIS A 213 -14.27 -9.99 16.18
CA HIS A 213 -15.53 -9.25 16.38
C HIS A 213 -15.86 -8.27 15.25
N LYS A 214 -14.95 -8.01 14.32
CA LYS A 214 -15.16 -7.00 13.26
C LYS A 214 -16.30 -7.35 12.30
N SER A 215 -16.65 -8.63 12.18
CA SER A 215 -17.82 -9.10 11.41
C SER A 215 -19.16 -8.66 11.99
N SER A 216 -19.20 -8.24 13.27
CA SER A 216 -20.42 -7.69 13.88
C SER A 216 -20.66 -6.23 13.52
N VAL A 217 -19.70 -5.55 12.89
CA VAL A 217 -19.85 -4.14 12.51
C VAL A 217 -20.79 -4.04 11.31
N TYR A 218 -21.70 -3.07 11.34
CA TYR A 218 -22.63 -2.82 10.25
C TYR A 218 -21.89 -2.44 8.96
N ARG A 219 -22.10 -3.24 7.91
CA ARG A 219 -21.57 -2.97 6.57
C ARG A 219 -22.49 -2.00 5.82
N PRO A 220 -22.00 -0.82 5.41
CA PRO A 220 -22.80 0.12 4.64
C PRO A 220 -23.15 -0.46 3.26
N LYS A 221 -24.40 -0.26 2.84
CA LYS A 221 -24.90 -0.70 1.53
C LYS A 221 -24.44 0.25 0.43
N ARG A 222 -24.52 1.56 0.69
CA ARG A 222 -24.05 2.58 -0.25
C ARG A 222 -22.53 2.58 -0.27
N GLN A 223 -21.97 2.45 -1.47
CA GLN A 223 -20.54 2.54 -1.71
C GLN A 223 -20.22 3.98 -2.13
N LEU A 224 -19.34 4.63 -1.38
CA LEU A 224 -18.75 5.93 -1.71
C LEU A 224 -17.28 5.72 -2.08
N GLN A 225 -16.68 6.62 -2.87
CA GLN A 225 -15.26 6.55 -3.23
C GLN A 225 -14.35 7.06 -2.09
N SER A 226 -14.66 6.68 -0.87
CA SER A 226 -13.89 7.01 0.34
C SER A 226 -12.55 6.28 0.39
N GLY A 227 -12.33 5.30 -0.50
CA GLY A 227 -11.01 4.72 -0.81
C GLY A 227 -9.98 5.78 -1.21
N CYS A 228 -10.45 6.87 -1.80
CA CYS A 228 -9.61 7.99 -2.19
C CYS A 228 -9.19 8.88 -1.00
N LEU A 229 -9.74 8.73 0.21
CA LEU A 229 -9.39 9.59 1.34
C LEU A 229 -7.91 9.49 1.74
N PRO A 230 -7.35 8.32 2.09
CA PRO A 230 -5.94 8.23 2.48
C PRO A 230 -5.00 8.60 1.33
N ARG A 231 -5.38 8.21 0.11
CA ARG A 231 -4.57 8.44 -1.08
C ARG A 231 -4.58 9.89 -1.53
N LYS A 232 -5.75 10.53 -1.65
CA LYS A 232 -5.81 11.96 -1.93
C LYS A 232 -5.15 12.74 -0.80
N ILE A 233 -5.34 12.39 0.47
CA ILE A 233 -4.62 13.02 1.59
C ILE A 233 -3.10 12.92 1.38
N ARG A 234 -2.58 11.76 0.97
CA ARG A 234 -1.16 11.58 0.61
C ARG A 234 -0.76 12.45 -0.59
N ASP A 235 -1.51 12.35 -1.69
CA ASP A 235 -1.24 13.05 -2.96
C ASP A 235 -1.46 14.58 -2.85
N ILE A 236 -2.23 15.03 -1.84
CA ILE A 236 -2.45 16.42 -1.43
C ILE A 236 -1.18 17.00 -0.80
N PHE A 237 -0.50 16.24 0.05
CA PHE A 237 0.76 16.68 0.66
C PHE A 237 1.98 16.42 -0.23
N LEU A 238 1.86 15.46 -1.13
CA LEU A 238 2.93 14.96 -1.99
C LEU A 238 2.38 14.83 -3.39
N SER A 239 2.18 15.97 -4.07
CA SER A 239 1.87 15.97 -5.50
C SER A 239 2.90 15.09 -6.23
N ASP A 240 2.50 14.29 -7.23
CA ASP A 240 3.42 13.42 -8.02
C ASP A 240 4.63 14.18 -8.58
N GLN A 241 4.51 15.51 -8.72
CA GLN A 241 5.61 16.40 -9.08
C GLN A 241 6.70 16.54 -7.99
N MET A 242 6.39 16.44 -6.69
CA MET A 242 7.40 16.43 -5.61
C MET A 242 8.32 15.22 -5.74
N LEU A 243 7.76 14.04 -5.95
CA LEU A 243 8.50 12.79 -6.12
C LEU A 243 9.37 12.82 -7.40
N ALA A 244 8.88 13.47 -8.47
CA ALA A 244 9.61 13.66 -9.72
C ALA A 244 10.63 14.82 -9.71
N CYS A 245 10.43 15.85 -8.89
CA CYS A 245 11.32 17.02 -8.82
C CYS A 245 12.44 16.83 -7.79
N GLN A 246 12.20 16.18 -6.65
CA GLN A 246 13.24 15.94 -5.66
C GLN A 246 14.24 14.86 -6.10
N SER A 247 13.80 13.89 -6.91
CA SER A 247 14.69 12.95 -7.60
C SER A 247 15.59 13.62 -8.67
N ARG A 248 15.29 14.86 -9.07
CA ARG A 248 16.08 15.64 -10.04
C ARG A 248 16.94 16.74 -9.41
N LEU A 249 16.73 17.09 -8.14
CA LEU A 249 17.60 18.01 -7.39
C LEU A 249 18.64 17.26 -6.56
N GLY A 250 19.41 16.40 -7.24
CA GLY A 250 20.77 16.08 -6.80
C GLY A 250 21.64 17.32 -6.95
N VAL A 251 21.54 18.27 -6.03
CA VAL A 251 22.36 19.48 -6.03
C VAL A 251 23.74 19.13 -5.49
N ASN A 252 24.67 19.06 -6.45
CA ASN A 252 26.10 19.14 -6.28
C ASN A 252 26.50 20.15 -5.19
N PHE A 253 27.16 19.68 -4.14
CA PHE A 253 28.03 20.53 -3.35
C PHE A 253 29.33 20.78 -4.15
N PRO A 254 29.75 22.03 -4.38
CA PRO A 254 31.10 22.31 -4.81
C PRO A 254 32.04 22.13 -3.62
N THR A 255 32.88 21.09 -3.67
CA THR A 255 34.00 20.95 -2.75
C THR A 255 35.04 22.02 -3.06
N SER A 256 35.16 23.02 -2.18
CA SER A 256 36.32 23.90 -2.10
C SER A 256 37.30 23.36 -1.04
N SER A 257 38.28 22.57 -1.46
CA SER A 257 39.60 22.57 -0.81
C SER A 257 40.64 22.05 -1.80
N SER A 258 41.45 22.97 -2.31
CA SER A 258 42.76 22.69 -2.90
C SER A 258 43.66 21.97 -1.88
N LEU A 259 44.30 20.87 -2.30
CA LEU A 259 45.72 20.58 -2.03
C LEU A 259 46.18 19.36 -2.84
N GLN A 260 46.96 19.66 -3.87
CA GLN A 260 48.15 18.97 -4.36
C GLN A 260 48.35 17.45 -4.14
N ALA A 261 48.48 16.79 -5.29
CA ALA A 261 49.66 16.05 -5.76
C ALA A 261 49.79 14.52 -5.54
N CYS A 262 50.29 13.93 -6.64
CA CYS A 262 51.07 12.70 -6.80
C CYS A 262 50.36 11.34 -6.99
N ASP A 263 50.37 10.97 -8.28
CA ASP A 263 51.04 9.78 -8.85
C ASP A 263 50.36 8.39 -8.88
N ARG A 264 50.17 7.97 -10.14
CA ARG A 264 50.57 6.71 -10.82
C ARG A 264 50.03 5.34 -10.39
N PHE A 265 49.44 4.70 -11.42
CA PHE A 265 49.40 3.27 -11.77
C PHE A 265 48.89 2.26 -10.74
N SER A 266 47.74 1.63 -11.04
CA SER A 266 47.69 0.16 -11.17
C SER A 266 46.37 -0.32 -11.81
N SER A 267 46.52 -1.26 -12.73
CA SER A 267 45.49 -1.96 -13.50
C SER A 267 44.79 -3.08 -12.71
N ALA A 268 43.45 -3.13 -12.73
CA ALA A 268 42.69 -4.38 -12.51
C ALA A 268 41.25 -4.29 -13.07
N PRO A 269 40.82 -5.16 -14.00
CA PRO A 269 39.45 -5.23 -14.48
C PRO A 269 38.71 -6.41 -13.84
N ARG A 270 38.17 -6.28 -12.62
CA ARG A 270 37.28 -7.31 -12.03
C ARG A 270 36.08 -6.82 -11.21
N GLN A 271 35.85 -5.52 -11.05
CA GLN A 271 34.74 -5.02 -10.20
C GLN A 271 33.50 -4.47 -10.93
N ARG A 272 33.48 -4.36 -12.27
CA ARG A 272 32.35 -3.73 -12.99
C ARG A 272 31.07 -4.59 -13.11
N ALA A 273 31.16 -5.91 -12.95
CA ALA A 273 29.99 -6.80 -13.05
C ALA A 273 29.12 -6.76 -11.78
N SER A 274 29.76 -6.60 -10.62
CA SER A 274 29.09 -6.57 -9.31
C SER A 274 28.23 -5.31 -9.16
N THR A 275 28.80 -4.13 -9.44
CA THR A 275 28.11 -2.83 -9.30
C THR A 275 26.88 -2.69 -10.22
N ARG A 276 26.91 -3.32 -11.41
CA ARG A 276 25.76 -3.29 -12.35
C ARG A 276 24.58 -4.12 -11.86
N LEU A 277 24.81 -5.30 -11.27
CA LEU A 277 23.74 -6.16 -10.75
C LEU A 277 23.09 -5.56 -9.50
N TYR A 278 23.88 -4.91 -8.63
CA TYR A 278 23.33 -4.19 -7.48
C TYR A 278 22.48 -2.97 -7.90
N ALA A 279 22.92 -2.19 -8.89
CA ALA A 279 22.15 -1.04 -9.39
C ALA A 279 20.83 -1.46 -10.09
N LEU A 280 20.80 -2.63 -10.75
CA LEU A 280 19.59 -3.16 -11.37
C LEU A 280 18.54 -3.55 -10.33
N GLY A 281 18.94 -4.19 -9.22
CA GLY A 281 18.00 -4.60 -8.17
C GLY A 281 17.27 -3.43 -7.48
N TYR A 282 17.97 -2.32 -7.24
CA TYR A 282 17.33 -1.10 -6.70
C TYR A 282 16.32 -0.51 -7.67
N ARG A 283 16.68 -0.44 -8.96
CA ARG A 283 15.80 0.08 -10.00
C ARG A 283 14.53 -0.76 -10.17
N THR A 284 14.62 -2.09 -10.10
CA THR A 284 13.45 -2.97 -10.18
C THR A 284 12.46 -2.71 -9.03
N ILE A 285 12.96 -2.47 -7.81
CA ILE A 285 12.13 -2.17 -6.64
C ILE A 285 11.42 -0.82 -6.78
N GLU A 286 12.13 0.22 -7.25
CA GLU A 286 11.52 1.54 -7.49
C GLU A 286 10.42 1.44 -8.56
N LEU A 287 10.68 0.77 -9.68
CA LEU A 287 9.70 0.58 -10.74
C LEU A 287 8.49 -0.25 -10.27
N GLN A 288 8.71 -1.25 -9.41
CA GLN A 288 7.62 -1.99 -8.78
C GLN A 288 6.71 -1.08 -7.95
N GLN A 289 7.29 -0.17 -7.15
CA GLN A 289 6.50 0.76 -6.34
C GLN A 289 5.69 1.73 -7.20
N VAL A 290 6.27 2.21 -8.30
CA VAL A 290 5.56 3.05 -9.27
C VAL A 290 4.42 2.26 -9.91
N ALA A 291 4.66 1.03 -10.37
CA ALA A 291 3.63 0.16 -10.95
C ALA A 291 2.49 -0.16 -9.98
N ILE A 292 2.81 -0.42 -8.70
CA ILE A 292 1.82 -0.61 -7.64
C ILE A 292 0.99 0.67 -7.45
N SER A 293 1.64 1.83 -7.34
CA SER A 293 0.93 3.10 -7.19
C SER A 293 0.01 3.38 -8.38
N ASP A 294 0.48 3.11 -9.59
CA ASP A 294 -0.26 3.32 -10.85
C ASP A 294 -1.49 2.41 -10.95
N ILE A 295 -1.37 1.10 -10.69
CA ILE A 295 -2.54 0.20 -10.68
C ILE A 295 -3.52 0.58 -9.57
N MET A 296 -3.03 0.92 -8.38
CA MET A 296 -3.89 1.43 -7.30
C MET A 296 -4.52 2.78 -7.66
N THR A 297 -4.03 3.45 -8.70
CA THR A 297 -4.62 4.65 -9.29
C THR A 297 -5.68 4.36 -10.31
N ASP A 298 -5.38 3.49 -11.25
CA ASP A 298 -6.33 3.06 -12.25
C ASP A 298 -7.52 2.36 -11.61
N ILE A 299 -7.35 1.56 -10.54
CA ILE A 299 -8.48 1.02 -9.75
C ILE A 299 -9.49 2.11 -9.32
N LEU A 300 -9.01 3.32 -9.03
CA LEU A 300 -9.84 4.43 -8.55
C LEU A 300 -10.42 5.28 -9.69
N ILE A 301 -9.81 5.28 -10.88
CA ILE A 301 -10.17 6.16 -12.00
C ILE A 301 -10.84 5.38 -13.14
N THR A 302 -10.29 4.23 -13.49
CA THR A 302 -10.65 3.36 -14.60
C THR A 302 -11.03 2.00 -14.04
N ARG A 303 -12.34 1.71 -13.96
CA ARG A 303 -12.83 0.42 -13.48
C ARG A 303 -12.14 -0.70 -14.28
N PRO A 304 -11.49 -1.68 -13.64
CA PRO A 304 -10.84 -2.74 -14.38
C PRO A 304 -11.87 -3.55 -15.17
N THR A 305 -11.44 -4.05 -16.32
CA THR A 305 -12.30 -4.86 -17.16
C THR A 305 -12.42 -6.23 -16.55
N GLN A 306 -13.63 -6.62 -16.17
CA GLN A 306 -13.89 -7.96 -15.66
C GLN A 306 -13.71 -8.97 -16.80
N ARG A 307 -12.70 -9.84 -16.69
CA ARG A 307 -12.47 -10.92 -17.65
C ARG A 307 -13.32 -12.15 -17.31
N ALA A 308 -13.53 -12.38 -16.02
CA ALA A 308 -14.52 -13.32 -15.50
C ALA A 308 -14.88 -13.00 -14.05
N GLN A 309 -15.76 -13.81 -13.45
CA GLN A 309 -16.09 -13.71 -12.03
C GLN A 309 -14.80 -13.72 -11.18
N GLY A 310 -14.59 -12.65 -10.41
CA GLY A 310 -13.43 -12.46 -9.54
C GLY A 310 -12.06 -12.24 -10.21
N LEU A 311 -11.99 -12.19 -11.56
CA LEU A 311 -10.76 -11.90 -12.31
C LEU A 311 -10.91 -10.61 -13.12
N TYR A 312 -10.07 -9.62 -12.80
CA TYR A 312 -10.14 -8.28 -13.36
C TYR A 312 -8.82 -7.90 -14.00
N SER A 313 -8.87 -7.32 -15.19
CA SER A 313 -7.71 -6.83 -15.93
C SER A 313 -7.62 -5.30 -15.89
N TYR A 314 -6.39 -4.81 -15.81
CA TYR A 314 -6.03 -3.39 -15.94
C TYR A 314 -5.39 -3.07 -17.29
N GLY A 315 -5.35 -4.03 -18.24
CA GLY A 315 -4.42 -3.95 -19.36
C GLY A 315 -2.97 -3.99 -18.84
N LEU A 316 -2.04 -3.34 -19.54
CA LEU A 316 -0.66 -3.19 -19.08
C LEU A 316 -0.27 -1.71 -19.07
N PRO A 317 -0.53 -0.97 -17.97
CA PRO A 317 -0.12 0.42 -17.83
C PRO A 317 1.38 0.60 -18.01
N GLN A 318 1.82 1.80 -18.43
CA GLN A 318 3.22 2.07 -18.76
C GLN A 318 4.17 1.75 -17.61
N ALA A 319 3.80 2.06 -16.36
CA ALA A 319 4.60 1.73 -15.19
C ALA A 319 4.79 0.21 -15.02
N CYS A 320 3.77 -0.59 -15.37
CA CYS A 320 3.84 -2.05 -15.34
C CYS A 320 4.72 -2.61 -16.45
N VAL A 321 4.73 -1.98 -17.63
CA VAL A 321 5.68 -2.32 -18.72
C VAL A 321 7.11 -2.16 -18.22
N GLU A 322 7.44 -1.00 -17.65
CA GLU A 322 8.80 -0.70 -17.20
C GLU A 322 9.25 -1.64 -16.07
N TYR A 323 8.36 -1.92 -15.11
CA TYR A 323 8.63 -2.90 -14.06
C TYR A 323 8.85 -4.30 -14.63
N PHE A 324 7.98 -4.75 -15.54
CA PHE A 324 8.10 -6.04 -16.20
C PHE A 324 9.45 -6.18 -16.90
N GLU A 325 9.81 -5.22 -17.76
CA GLU A 325 11.08 -5.27 -18.48
C GLU A 325 12.30 -5.30 -17.55
N ALA A 326 12.30 -4.48 -16.50
CA ALA A 326 13.39 -4.43 -15.53
C ALA A 326 13.54 -5.76 -14.78
N ALA A 327 12.43 -6.33 -14.30
CA ALA A 327 12.41 -7.59 -13.59
C ALA A 327 12.85 -8.77 -14.49
N ILE A 328 12.38 -8.82 -15.74
CA ILE A 328 12.80 -9.85 -16.70
C ILE A 328 14.29 -9.74 -16.99
N ARG A 329 14.82 -8.53 -17.26
CA ARG A 329 16.26 -8.33 -17.49
C ARG A 329 17.11 -8.75 -16.29
N GLU A 330 16.65 -8.45 -15.08
CA GLU A 330 17.36 -8.85 -13.85
C GLU A 330 17.36 -10.37 -13.65
N LYS A 331 16.23 -11.04 -13.94
CA LYS A 331 16.08 -12.48 -13.71
C LYS A 331 16.40 -13.36 -14.92
N ALA A 332 16.69 -12.78 -16.09
CA ALA A 332 16.89 -13.49 -17.36
C ALA A 332 17.87 -14.67 -17.25
N VAL A 333 19.00 -14.46 -16.56
CA VAL A 333 20.02 -15.52 -16.38
C VAL A 333 19.45 -16.71 -15.61
N LYS A 334 18.62 -16.48 -14.59
CA LYS A 334 17.97 -17.55 -13.81
C LYS A 334 16.85 -18.20 -14.61
N LEU A 335 16.06 -17.42 -15.33
CA LEU A 335 14.97 -17.93 -16.16
C LEU A 335 15.49 -18.86 -17.27
N ASN A 336 16.61 -18.52 -17.91
CA ASN A 336 17.25 -19.34 -18.94
C ASN A 336 17.79 -20.69 -18.42
N THR A 337 17.89 -20.88 -17.10
CA THR A 337 18.30 -22.17 -16.52
C THR A 337 17.13 -23.13 -16.28
N LEU A 338 15.89 -22.69 -16.47
CA LEU A 338 14.72 -23.55 -16.35
C LEU A 338 14.63 -24.46 -17.59
N PRO A 339 14.43 -25.79 -17.42
CA PRO A 339 14.33 -26.72 -18.53
C PRO A 339 13.25 -26.36 -19.56
N SER A 340 12.12 -25.83 -19.09
CA SER A 340 10.98 -25.39 -19.91
C SER A 340 11.22 -24.04 -20.63
N MET A 341 12.30 -23.34 -20.32
CA MET A 341 12.71 -22.07 -20.94
C MET A 341 13.91 -22.22 -21.89
N GLN A 342 14.29 -23.46 -22.19
CA GLN A 342 15.47 -23.73 -23.00
C GLN A 342 15.25 -23.26 -24.44
N GLY A 343 16.09 -22.33 -24.90
CA GLY A 343 15.95 -21.68 -26.21
C GLY A 343 15.18 -20.36 -26.21
N VAL A 344 14.64 -19.93 -25.06
CA VAL A 344 14.00 -18.63 -24.93
C VAL A 344 15.07 -17.53 -24.78
N THR A 345 15.03 -16.53 -25.66
CA THR A 345 15.92 -15.36 -25.57
C THR A 345 15.32 -14.30 -24.65
N LEU A 346 16.17 -13.41 -24.14
CA LEU A 346 15.71 -12.23 -23.40
C LEU A 346 14.75 -11.38 -24.25
N GLU A 347 15.00 -11.26 -25.55
CA GLU A 347 14.12 -10.50 -26.46
C GLU A 347 12.73 -11.14 -26.53
N ASN A 348 12.65 -12.48 -26.61
CA ASN A 348 11.37 -13.19 -26.60
C ASN A 348 10.59 -12.92 -25.30
N LEU A 349 11.27 -12.94 -24.14
CA LEU A 349 10.64 -12.69 -22.84
C LEU A 349 10.10 -11.26 -22.71
N LEU A 350 10.80 -10.27 -23.28
CA LEU A 350 10.38 -8.88 -23.24
C LEU A 350 9.19 -8.60 -24.18
N THR A 351 8.98 -9.44 -25.19
CA THR A 351 7.86 -9.33 -26.15
C THR A 351 6.61 -10.12 -25.76
N LEU A 352 6.59 -10.78 -24.60
CA LEU A 352 5.42 -11.53 -24.15
C LEU A 352 4.20 -10.60 -24.00
N PRO A 353 2.98 -11.06 -24.32
CA PRO A 353 1.77 -10.27 -24.20
C PRO A 353 1.34 -10.19 -22.73
N ALA A 354 2.09 -9.43 -21.94
CA ALA A 354 1.87 -9.26 -20.52
C ALA A 354 0.64 -8.39 -20.23
N GLU A 355 -0.07 -8.70 -19.16
CA GLU A 355 -1.23 -7.95 -18.69
C GLU A 355 -1.27 -7.96 -17.16
N ALA A 356 -1.68 -6.86 -16.56
CA ALA A 356 -1.83 -6.72 -15.12
C ALA A 356 -3.24 -7.15 -14.68
N PHE A 357 -3.29 -7.97 -13.64
CA PHE A 357 -4.50 -8.57 -13.12
C PHE A 357 -4.68 -8.34 -11.64
N ARG A 358 -5.96 -8.37 -11.23
CA ARG A 358 -6.43 -8.62 -9.87
C ARG A 358 -7.25 -9.90 -9.86
N SER A 359 -6.87 -10.84 -9.01
CA SER A 359 -7.60 -12.09 -8.77
C SER A 359 -8.12 -12.10 -7.34
N GLU A 360 -9.43 -12.27 -7.17
CA GLU A 360 -10.10 -12.42 -5.88
C GLU A 360 -10.13 -13.88 -5.43
N VAL A 361 -10.29 -14.10 -4.12
CA VAL A 361 -10.54 -15.45 -3.56
C VAL A 361 -11.68 -16.14 -4.30
N GLY A 362 -11.51 -17.43 -4.59
CA GLY A 362 -12.44 -18.23 -5.38
C GLY A 362 -12.11 -18.25 -6.88
N THR A 363 -11.09 -17.51 -7.32
CA THR A 363 -10.60 -17.57 -8.70
C THR A 363 -9.23 -18.20 -8.80
N ALA A 364 -9.01 -18.92 -9.89
CA ALA A 364 -7.73 -19.50 -10.25
C ALA A 364 -7.31 -19.03 -11.64
N THR A 365 -6.07 -18.56 -11.75
CA THR A 365 -5.44 -18.24 -13.04
C THR A 365 -4.54 -19.39 -13.45
N TRP A 366 -4.77 -19.91 -14.64
CA TRP A 366 -4.05 -21.05 -15.17
C TRP A 366 -3.13 -20.61 -16.31
N PRO A 367 -1.89 -21.12 -16.37
CA PRO A 367 -0.99 -20.85 -17.49
C PRO A 367 -1.51 -21.48 -18.79
N THR A 368 -1.03 -20.95 -19.92
CA THR A 368 -1.17 -21.60 -21.24
C THR A 368 -0.25 -22.83 -21.31
N LEU A 369 -0.31 -23.59 -22.42
CA LEU A 369 0.44 -24.84 -22.57
C LEU A 369 1.96 -24.68 -22.42
N GLY A 370 2.53 -23.50 -22.72
CA GLY A 370 3.96 -23.21 -22.53
C GLY A 370 4.32 -22.59 -21.17
N GLY A 371 3.35 -22.43 -20.28
CA GLY A 371 3.52 -21.83 -18.96
C GLY A 371 3.24 -20.32 -18.92
N ALA A 372 3.50 -19.71 -17.77
CA ALA A 372 3.37 -18.27 -17.59
C ALA A 372 4.38 -17.74 -16.57
N LEU A 373 4.85 -16.51 -16.79
CA LEU A 373 5.58 -15.72 -15.81
C LEU A 373 4.63 -14.80 -15.05
N LEU A 374 4.78 -14.77 -13.74
CA LEU A 374 3.99 -13.93 -12.86
C LEU A 374 4.92 -13.05 -12.03
N LEU A 375 4.62 -11.75 -12.01
CA LEU A 375 5.33 -10.77 -11.21
C LEU A 375 4.38 -10.15 -10.19
N PRO A 376 4.75 -10.14 -8.91
CA PRO A 376 3.88 -9.61 -7.86
C PRO A 376 3.80 -8.08 -7.96
N LEU A 377 2.57 -7.55 -7.88
CA LEU A 377 2.31 -6.13 -7.73
C LEU A 377 1.94 -5.84 -6.27
N THR A 378 2.88 -6.16 -5.39
CA THR A 378 2.79 -5.94 -3.95
C THR A 378 4.19 -5.74 -3.39
N ASN A 379 4.30 -4.96 -2.32
CA ASN A 379 5.52 -4.77 -1.55
C ASN A 379 5.71 -5.86 -0.47
N GLU A 380 4.68 -6.65 -0.20
CA GLU A 380 4.66 -7.66 0.86
C GLU A 380 4.74 -9.09 0.29
N THR A 381 5.18 -10.02 1.14
CA THR A 381 5.06 -11.45 0.83
C THR A 381 3.62 -11.88 1.03
N VAL A 382 3.02 -12.50 0.02
CA VAL A 382 1.62 -12.92 0.03
C VAL A 382 1.50 -14.42 0.03
N ASP A 383 0.55 -14.95 0.80
CA ASP A 383 0.20 -16.37 0.76
C ASP A 383 -0.73 -16.65 -0.42
N VAL A 384 -0.30 -17.55 -1.30
CA VAL A 384 -1.06 -17.98 -2.47
C VAL A 384 -1.28 -19.50 -2.46
N LYS A 385 -2.32 -19.93 -3.16
CA LYS A 385 -2.65 -21.34 -3.36
C LYS A 385 -2.19 -21.72 -4.75
N LEU A 386 -1.33 -22.72 -4.85
CA LEU A 386 -0.92 -23.34 -6.10
C LEU A 386 -1.72 -24.63 -6.29
N LEU A 387 -2.39 -24.72 -7.43
CA LEU A 387 -3.32 -25.80 -7.77
C LEU A 387 -2.68 -26.68 -8.84
N ASP A 388 -2.38 -27.93 -8.53
CA ASP A 388 -1.81 -28.84 -9.51
C ASP A 388 -2.91 -29.39 -10.44
N ARG A 389 -2.75 -29.21 -11.76
CA ARG A 389 -3.77 -29.61 -12.75
C ARG A 389 -3.98 -31.13 -12.82
N CYS A 390 -2.94 -31.92 -12.53
CA CYS A 390 -2.95 -33.37 -12.74
C CYS A 390 -3.46 -34.13 -11.52
N THR A 391 -3.17 -33.61 -10.33
CA THR A 391 -3.46 -34.28 -9.05
C THR A 391 -4.65 -33.67 -8.32
N GLU A 392 -5.16 -32.53 -8.79
CA GLU A 392 -6.20 -31.72 -8.12
C GLU A 392 -5.83 -31.33 -6.68
N THR A 393 -4.55 -31.46 -6.32
CA THR A 393 -4.06 -31.08 -5.01
C THR A 393 -3.74 -29.60 -4.96
N ALA A 394 -3.91 -29.02 -3.78
CA ALA A 394 -3.59 -27.63 -3.55
C ALA A 394 -2.53 -27.49 -2.46
N ARG A 395 -1.52 -26.66 -2.72
CA ARG A 395 -0.51 -26.31 -1.73
C ARG A 395 -0.49 -24.80 -1.48
N ARG A 396 -0.29 -24.44 -0.21
CA ARG A 396 0.00 -23.05 0.17
C ARG A 396 1.46 -22.74 -0.13
N SER A 397 1.71 -21.57 -0.71
CA SER A 397 3.05 -21.06 -0.99
C SER A 397 3.15 -19.59 -0.60
N ALA A 398 4.26 -19.21 0.03
CA ALA A 398 4.58 -17.81 0.29
C ALA A 398 5.26 -17.23 -0.96
N TRP A 399 4.61 -16.25 -1.59
CA TRP A 399 5.12 -15.58 -2.76
C TRP A 399 5.72 -14.23 -2.39
N HIS A 400 7.04 -14.12 -2.49
CA HIS A 400 7.78 -12.91 -2.13
C HIS A 400 7.66 -11.82 -3.19
N SER A 401 7.58 -10.56 -2.75
CA SER A 401 7.45 -9.37 -3.62
C SER A 401 8.59 -9.18 -4.62
N ASN A 402 9.76 -9.79 -4.42
CA ASN A 402 10.91 -9.70 -5.33
C ASN A 402 11.14 -10.97 -6.18
N GLN A 403 10.19 -11.92 -6.13
CA GLN A 403 10.30 -13.20 -6.79
C GLN A 403 9.38 -13.27 -8.01
N VAL A 404 9.97 -13.44 -9.19
CA VAL A 404 9.23 -13.85 -10.39
C VAL A 404 8.85 -15.31 -10.20
N MET A 405 7.56 -15.61 -10.33
CA MET A 405 7.02 -16.97 -10.27
C MET A 405 6.82 -17.48 -11.69
N TYR A 406 7.23 -18.73 -11.94
CA TYR A 406 6.94 -19.43 -13.18
C TYR A 406 5.95 -20.55 -12.90
N LEU A 407 4.86 -20.60 -13.67
CA LEU A 407 3.83 -21.64 -13.58
C LEU A 407 3.78 -22.42 -14.89
N GLU A 408 3.98 -23.73 -14.82
CA GLU A 408 3.95 -24.62 -15.99
C GLU A 408 2.65 -25.44 -16.04
N HIS A 409 2.35 -26.14 -14.94
CA HIS A 409 1.14 -26.97 -14.81
C HIS A 409 0.30 -26.62 -13.57
N GLU A 410 0.72 -25.59 -12.83
CA GLU A 410 0.04 -25.14 -11.61
C GLU A 410 -0.81 -23.90 -11.90
N GLY A 411 -2.02 -23.84 -11.32
CA GLY A 411 -2.85 -22.65 -11.28
C GLY A 411 -2.54 -21.82 -10.04
N LEU A 412 -2.65 -20.49 -10.15
CA LEU A 412 -2.50 -19.56 -9.04
C LEU A 412 -3.87 -19.10 -8.54
N ALA A 413 -4.12 -19.20 -7.24
CA ALA A 413 -5.32 -18.67 -6.60
C ALA A 413 -4.98 -17.86 -5.35
N ALA A 414 -5.75 -16.81 -5.09
CA ALA A 414 -5.66 -16.04 -3.85
C ALA A 414 -6.20 -16.86 -2.67
N ILE A 415 -5.50 -16.83 -1.53
CA ILE A 415 -5.99 -17.44 -0.27
C ILE A 415 -6.87 -16.46 0.50
N ASN A 416 -6.44 -15.20 0.59
CA ASN A 416 -7.13 -14.15 1.34
C ASN A 416 -7.27 -12.88 0.50
N GLY A 417 -8.49 -12.32 0.43
CA GLY A 417 -8.76 -11.06 -0.25
C GLY A 417 -8.56 -11.11 -1.77
N SER A 418 -7.58 -10.35 -2.27
CA SER A 418 -7.22 -10.35 -3.69
C SER A 418 -5.72 -10.15 -3.87
N ILE A 419 -5.15 -10.77 -4.89
CA ILE A 419 -3.76 -10.58 -5.29
C ILE A 419 -3.69 -9.78 -6.59
N HIS A 420 -2.64 -8.95 -6.71
CA HIS A 420 -2.35 -8.18 -7.92
C HIS A 420 -1.02 -8.64 -8.50
N TYR A 421 -0.97 -8.87 -9.80
CA TYR A 421 0.21 -9.38 -10.48
C TYR A 421 0.19 -9.08 -11.97
N ILE A 422 1.37 -9.00 -12.57
CA ILE A 422 1.54 -9.04 -14.02
C ILE A 422 1.59 -10.51 -14.41
N TYR A 423 0.77 -10.90 -15.38
CA TYR A 423 0.74 -12.21 -16.00
C TYR A 423 1.27 -12.10 -17.41
N ALA A 424 2.29 -12.88 -17.74
CA ALA A 424 2.87 -12.96 -19.07
C ALA A 424 2.84 -14.43 -19.53
N PRO A 425 1.89 -14.83 -20.40
CA PRO A 425 1.82 -16.19 -20.89
C PRO A 425 3.00 -16.46 -21.82
N ILE A 426 3.43 -17.72 -21.84
CA ILE A 426 4.53 -18.17 -22.67
C ILE A 426 3.94 -19.06 -23.75
N ASP A 427 3.66 -18.47 -24.89
CA ASP A 427 3.23 -19.20 -26.08
C ASP A 427 4.46 -19.40 -26.97
N LEU A 428 5.27 -20.40 -26.64
CA LEU A 428 6.40 -20.77 -27.48
C LEU A 428 5.91 -21.74 -28.57
N PRO A 429 6.28 -21.51 -29.85
CA PRO A 429 6.11 -22.55 -30.86
C PRO A 429 6.97 -23.74 -30.46
N GLY A 430 6.33 -24.89 -30.24
CA GLY A 430 7.01 -26.17 -30.02
C GLY A 430 7.78 -26.65 -31.24
#